data_AF-B8HI86-F1
#
_entry.id   AF-B8HI86-F1
#
_cell.length_a   1.000
_cell.length_b   1.000
_cell.length_c   1.000
_cell.angle_alpha   90.00
_cell.angle_beta   90.00
_cell.angle_gamma   90.00
#
_symmetry.space_group_name_H-M   'P 1'
#
loop_
_entity.id
_entity.type
_entity.pdbx_description
1 polymer ?
#
loop_
_entity_poly.entity_id
_entity_poly.type
_entity_poly.pdbx_seq_one_letter_code
_entity_poly.pdbx_strand_id
1 'polypeptide(L)'
;MTEGHDARQAANRLSRAARDLMQSTEDLEIPADSYAVLGNVLDAVRSLEVALGELLEWHRGAEPGRHFAAAHDDSTIGIMTTVTELDLAVQQADGLQQTLSRAYGGNAVVRWFDEVEQLDEN
;
A
#
# COMPACT_ATOMS: atom_id res chain seq x y z
N MET A 1 11.69 24.90 4.18
CA MET A 1 12.25 23.53 4.20
C MET A 1 11.47 22.73 5.22
N THR A 2 10.36 22.10 4.80
CA THR A 2 9.38 21.46 5.70
C THR A 2 8.88 20.11 5.16
N GLU A 3 9.28 19.70 3.95
CA GLU A 3 8.69 18.54 3.25
C GLU A 3 9.09 17.18 3.84
N GLY A 4 10.30 17.06 4.42
CA GLY A 4 10.77 15.79 5.00
C GLY A 4 10.06 15.36 6.29
N HIS A 5 9.49 16.31 7.05
CA HIS A 5 8.71 15.99 8.25
C HIS A 5 7.33 15.42 7.87
N ASP A 6 6.80 15.88 6.73
CA ASP A 6 5.45 15.55 6.25
C ASP A 6 5.38 14.12 5.71
N ALA A 7 6.36 13.67 4.92
CA ALA A 7 6.39 12.32 4.36
C ALA A 7 6.48 11.23 5.45
N ARG A 8 7.35 11.42 6.45
CA ARG A 8 7.47 10.49 7.59
C ARG A 8 6.18 10.45 8.42
N GLN A 9 5.54 11.59 8.64
CA GLN A 9 4.28 11.65 9.37
C GLN A 9 3.15 10.97 8.58
N ALA A 10 3.10 11.17 7.26
CA ALA A 10 2.16 10.48 6.37
C ALA A 10 2.33 8.96 6.42
N ALA A 11 3.56 8.46 6.33
CA ALA A 11 3.86 7.03 6.46
C ALA A 11 3.40 6.46 7.81
N ASN A 12 3.59 7.19 8.91
CA ASN A 12 3.10 6.79 10.22
C ASN A 12 1.56 6.74 10.29
N ARG A 13 0.87 7.69 9.66
CA ARG A 13 -0.60 7.68 9.58
C ARG A 13 -1.11 6.49 8.77
N LEU A 14 -0.50 6.23 7.61
CA LEU A 14 -0.80 5.06 6.78
C LEU A 14 -0.62 3.77 7.58
N SER A 15 0.49 3.62 8.29
CA SER A 15 0.77 2.42 9.09
C SER A 15 -0.26 2.21 10.21
N ARG A 16 -0.83 3.27 10.79
CA ARG A 16 -1.93 3.15 11.76
C ARG A 16 -3.23 2.77 11.08
N ALA A 17 -3.62 3.50 10.03
CA ALA A 17 -4.84 3.22 9.28
C ALA A 17 -4.87 1.80 8.71
N ALA A 18 -3.74 1.27 8.25
CA ALA A 18 -3.63 -0.11 7.77
C ALA A 18 -3.85 -1.15 8.89
N ARG A 19 -3.37 -0.88 10.11
CA ARG A 19 -3.63 -1.75 11.28
C ARG A 19 -5.09 -1.68 11.71
N ASP A 20 -5.65 -0.48 11.74
CA ASP A 20 -7.06 -0.28 12.08
C ASP A 20 -7.95 -1.00 11.07
N LEU A 21 -7.66 -0.85 9.77
CA LEU A 21 -8.35 -1.58 8.70
C LEU A 21 -8.24 -3.09 8.87
N MET A 22 -7.03 -3.61 9.11
CA MET A 22 -6.81 -5.04 9.33
C MET A 22 -7.70 -5.58 10.46
N GLN A 23 -7.81 -4.85 11.58
CA GLN A 23 -8.68 -5.23 12.70
C GLN A 23 -10.16 -5.16 12.32
N SER A 24 -10.59 -4.09 11.64
CA SER A 24 -11.98 -3.92 11.21
C SER A 24 -12.43 -4.93 10.15
N THR A 25 -11.51 -5.50 9.37
CA THR A 25 -11.85 -6.53 8.38
C THR A 25 -11.94 -7.94 8.94
N GLU A 26 -11.56 -8.16 10.20
CA GLU A 26 -11.68 -9.48 10.85
C GLU A 26 -13.15 -9.86 11.06
N ASP A 27 -14.00 -8.88 11.42
CA ASP A 27 -15.43 -9.04 11.67
C ASP A 27 -16.23 -7.96 10.94
N LEU A 28 -16.52 -8.17 9.66
CA LEU A 28 -17.43 -7.30 8.90
C LEU A 28 -18.88 -7.62 9.26
N GLU A 29 -19.47 -6.79 10.14
CA GLU A 29 -20.88 -6.93 10.57
C GLU A 29 -21.88 -6.74 9.41
N ILE A 30 -21.52 -5.89 8.45
CA ILE A 30 -22.31 -5.58 7.25
C ILE A 30 -21.56 -6.09 6.01
N PRO A 31 -21.92 -7.26 5.45
CA PRO A 31 -21.22 -7.83 4.30
C PRO A 31 -21.17 -6.90 3.07
N ALA A 32 -22.20 -6.06 2.90
CA ALA A 32 -22.25 -5.06 1.83
C ALA A 32 -21.12 -4.03 1.89
N ASP A 33 -20.56 -3.75 3.07
CA ASP A 33 -19.43 -2.83 3.25
C ASP A 33 -18.13 -3.38 2.63
N SER A 34 -18.04 -4.69 2.39
CA SER A 34 -16.88 -5.31 1.73
C SER A 34 -16.56 -4.68 0.37
N TYR A 35 -17.59 -4.19 -0.34
CA TYR A 35 -17.42 -3.47 -1.60
C TYR A 35 -16.65 -2.16 -1.40
N ALA A 36 -17.12 -1.32 -0.47
CA ALA A 36 -16.51 -0.04 -0.17
C ALA A 36 -15.09 -0.21 0.40
N VAL A 37 -14.89 -1.22 1.26
CA VAL A 37 -13.57 -1.58 1.79
C VAL A 37 -12.61 -1.96 0.67
N LEU A 38 -13.01 -2.85 -0.25
CA LEU A 38 -12.17 -3.25 -1.38
C LEU A 38 -11.83 -2.06 -2.30
N GLY A 39 -12.78 -1.16 -2.53
CA GLY A 39 -12.54 0.07 -3.30
C GLY A 39 -11.49 0.96 -2.66
N ASN A 40 -11.62 1.22 -1.35
CA ASN A 40 -10.64 2.01 -0.60
C ASN A 40 -9.26 1.36 -0.56
N VAL A 41 -9.17 0.03 -0.44
CA VAL A 41 -7.90 -0.70 -0.50
C VAL A 41 -7.26 -0.56 -1.89
N LEU A 42 -8.04 -0.68 -2.96
CA LEU A 42 -7.54 -0.50 -4.33
C LEU A 42 -6.96 0.92 -4.54
N ASP A 43 -7.65 1.95 -4.07
CA ASP A 43 -7.18 3.33 -4.17
C ASP A 43 -5.94 3.61 -3.29
N ALA A 44 -5.86 2.97 -2.11
CA ALA A 44 -4.68 3.03 -1.27
C ALA A 44 -3.46 2.37 -1.96
N VAL A 45 -3.63 1.21 -2.61
CA VAL A 45 -2.55 0.55 -3.35
C VAL A 45 -2.08 1.38 -4.55
N ARG A 46 -2.99 2.04 -5.28
CA ARG A 46 -2.64 3.01 -6.34
C ARG A 46 -1.76 4.15 -5.82
N SER A 47 -2.16 4.72 -4.69
CA SER A 47 -1.41 5.81 -4.06
C SER A 47 -0.04 5.34 -3.56
N LEU A 48 0.04 4.10 -3.06
CA LEU A 48 1.28 3.46 -2.63
C LEU A 48 2.24 3.20 -3.79
N GLU A 49 1.75 2.76 -4.95
CA GLU A 49 2.58 2.60 -6.16
C GLU A 49 3.28 3.92 -6.52
N VAL A 50 2.53 5.03 -6.54
CA VAL A 50 3.08 6.35 -6.84
C VAL A 50 4.15 6.73 -5.81
N ALA A 51 3.87 6.56 -4.50
CA ALA A 51 4.83 6.87 -3.45
C ALA A 51 6.11 6.02 -3.54
N LEU A 52 5.99 4.74 -3.89
CA LEU A 52 7.14 3.86 -4.13
C LEU A 52 7.96 4.31 -5.34
N GLY A 53 7.28 4.74 -6.42
CA GLY A 53 7.92 5.32 -7.61
C GLY A 53 8.70 6.60 -7.30
N GLU A 54 8.12 7.51 -6.51
CA GLU A 54 8.83 8.72 -6.09
C GLU A 54 10.04 8.41 -5.20
N LEU A 55 9.93 7.45 -4.29
CA LEU A 55 11.06 6.99 -3.47
C LEU A 55 12.15 6.33 -4.32
N LEU A 56 11.78 5.56 -5.34
CA LEU A 56 12.70 4.95 -6.28
C LEU A 56 13.53 6.02 -7.01
N GLU A 57 12.86 7.02 -7.58
CA GLU A 57 13.53 8.11 -8.29
C GLU A 57 14.43 8.93 -7.36
N TRP A 58 13.99 9.17 -6.12
CA TRP A 58 14.84 9.83 -5.12
C TRP A 58 16.11 9.02 -4.82
N HIS A 59 16.01 7.69 -4.66
CA HIS A 59 17.18 6.83 -4.42
C HIS A 59 18.10 6.74 -5.65
N ARG A 60 17.54 6.72 -6.86
CA ARG A 60 18.33 6.78 -8.12
C ARG A 60 19.15 8.05 -8.22
N GLY A 61 18.63 9.17 -7.70
CA GLY A 61 19.30 10.46 -7.63
C GLY A 61 20.19 10.67 -6.39
N ALA A 62 20.33 9.68 -5.50
CA ALA A 62 21.15 9.82 -4.31
C ALA A 62 22.65 9.82 -4.67
N GLU A 63 23.43 10.70 -4.04
CA GLU A 63 24.82 10.98 -4.42
C GLU A 63 25.76 10.73 -3.23
N PRO A 64 26.89 10.03 -3.43
CA PRO A 64 27.89 9.84 -2.37
C PRO A 64 28.50 11.19 -1.96
N GLY A 65 28.68 11.39 -0.65
CA GLY A 65 29.19 12.63 -0.06
C GLY A 65 28.14 13.74 0.10
N ARG A 66 26.94 13.55 -0.44
CA ARG A 66 25.82 14.49 -0.33
C ARG A 66 24.62 13.88 0.40
N HIS A 67 24.19 12.72 -0.06
CA HIS A 67 23.02 12.01 0.47
C HIS A 67 23.42 10.81 1.36
N PHE A 68 24.57 10.20 1.10
CA PHE A 68 25.15 9.12 1.92
C PHE A 68 26.68 9.22 1.99
N ALA A 69 27.32 8.49 2.90
CA ALA A 69 28.76 8.58 3.12
C ALA A 69 29.58 8.07 1.90
N ALA A 70 30.49 8.90 1.37
CA ALA A 70 31.25 8.59 0.15
C ALA A 70 32.31 7.48 0.30
N ALA A 71 32.79 7.24 1.53
CA ALA A 71 33.89 6.31 1.81
C ALA A 71 33.42 4.94 2.31
N HIS A 72 32.15 4.58 2.07
CA HIS A 72 31.56 3.36 2.61
C HIS A 72 30.97 2.53 1.46
N ASP A 73 31.73 1.54 0.98
CA ASP A 73 31.34 0.68 -0.16
C ASP A 73 29.98 0.00 0.08
N ASP A 74 29.69 -0.39 1.34
CA ASP A 74 28.38 -0.95 1.72
C ASP A 74 27.22 0.02 1.52
N SER A 75 27.44 1.34 1.59
CA SER A 75 26.37 2.33 1.32
C SER A 75 26.02 2.36 -0.17
N THR A 76 27.02 2.24 -1.06
CA THR A 76 26.78 2.15 -2.50
C THR A 76 26.01 0.88 -2.84
N ILE A 77 26.41 -0.26 -2.28
CA ILE A 77 25.69 -1.53 -2.44
C ILE A 77 24.26 -1.40 -1.90
N GLY A 78 24.08 -0.82 -0.71
CA GLY A 78 22.77 -0.62 -0.08
C GLY A 78 21.83 0.25 -0.91
N ILE A 79 22.32 1.33 -1.52
CA ILE A 79 21.54 2.17 -2.44
C ILE A 79 21.14 1.38 -3.70
N MET A 80 22.08 0.64 -4.31
CA MET A 80 21.77 -0.17 -5.49
C MET A 80 20.71 -1.23 -5.18
N THR A 81 20.84 -1.94 -4.04
CA THR A 81 19.83 -2.89 -3.58
C THR A 81 18.48 -2.20 -3.37
N THR A 82 18.47 -1.05 -2.71
CA THR A 82 17.21 -0.31 -2.48
C THR A 82 16.52 0.10 -3.78
N VAL A 83 17.27 0.57 -4.77
CA VAL A 83 16.75 0.91 -6.11
C VAL A 83 16.17 -0.33 -6.80
N THR A 84 16.89 -1.46 -6.79
CA THR A 84 16.41 -2.70 -7.40
C THR A 84 15.13 -3.20 -6.74
N GLU A 85 15.07 -3.22 -5.42
CA GLU A 85 13.91 -3.73 -4.68
C GLU A 85 12.70 -2.77 -4.78
N LEU A 86 12.92 -1.46 -4.81
CA LEU A 86 11.82 -0.49 -5.03
C LEU A 86 11.25 -0.58 -6.45
N ASP A 87 12.09 -0.80 -7.46
CA ASP A 87 11.63 -1.01 -8.84
C ASP A 87 10.77 -2.28 -8.94
N LEU A 88 11.18 -3.37 -8.27
CA LEU A 88 10.37 -4.57 -8.15
C LEU A 88 9.05 -4.31 -7.40
N ALA A 89 9.09 -3.54 -6.30
CA ALA A 89 7.91 -3.22 -5.51
C ALA A 89 6.87 -2.42 -6.31
N VAL A 90 7.29 -1.49 -7.16
CA VAL A 90 6.40 -0.75 -8.08
C VAL A 90 5.72 -1.72 -9.06
N GLN A 91 6.48 -2.62 -9.69
CA GLN A 91 5.92 -3.62 -10.61
C GLN A 91 4.91 -4.55 -9.91
N GLN A 92 5.21 -4.96 -8.67
CA GLN A 92 4.31 -5.78 -7.87
C GLN A 92 3.05 -5.02 -7.46
N ALA A 93 3.15 -3.72 -7.18
CA ALA A 93 2.01 -2.88 -6.85
C ALA A 93 1.03 -2.77 -8.04
N ASP A 94 1.52 -2.60 -9.28
CA ASP A 94 0.67 -2.65 -10.48
C ASP A 94 -0.06 -4.01 -10.60
N GLY A 95 0.67 -5.12 -10.46
CA GLY A 95 0.07 -6.46 -10.48
C GLY A 95 -0.99 -6.68 -9.39
N LEU A 96 -0.76 -6.13 -8.19
CA LEU A 96 -1.73 -6.16 -7.09
C LEU A 96 -2.97 -5.33 -7.42
N GLN A 97 -2.81 -4.13 -8.00
CA GLN A 97 -3.95 -3.30 -8.42
C GLN A 97 -4.84 -3.99 -9.43
N GLN A 98 -4.25 -4.64 -10.44
CA GLN A 98 -5.02 -5.39 -11.43
C GLN A 98 -5.81 -6.53 -10.77
N THR A 99 -5.19 -7.19 -9.79
CA THR A 99 -5.83 -8.28 -9.03
C THR A 99 -6.98 -7.76 -8.17
N LEU A 100 -6.75 -6.67 -7.43
CA LEU A 100 -7.77 -6.01 -6.61
C LEU A 100 -8.90 -5.43 -7.46
N SER A 101 -8.61 -4.88 -8.64
CA SER A 101 -9.63 -4.38 -9.56
C SER A 101 -10.56 -5.50 -10.05
N ARG A 102 -10.03 -6.71 -10.29
CA ARG A 102 -10.86 -7.88 -10.63
C ARG A 102 -11.69 -8.33 -9.43
N ALA A 103 -11.10 -8.37 -8.24
CA ALA A 103 -11.82 -8.72 -7.01
C ALA A 103 -12.96 -7.72 -6.72
N TYR A 104 -12.69 -6.43 -6.85
CA TYR A 104 -13.68 -5.36 -6.70
C TYR A 104 -14.81 -5.49 -7.72
N GLY A 105 -14.49 -5.73 -9.00
CA GLY A 105 -15.49 -5.96 -10.04
C GLY A 105 -16.33 -7.22 -9.79
N GLY A 106 -15.73 -8.30 -9.27
CA GLY A 106 -16.43 -9.51 -8.87
C GLY A 106 -17.33 -9.27 -7.64
N ASN A 107 -16.87 -8.51 -6.66
CA ASN A 107 -17.65 -8.16 -5.47
C ASN A 107 -18.86 -7.27 -5.83
N ALA A 108 -18.72 -6.37 -6.80
CA ALA A 108 -19.76 -5.45 -7.27
C ALA A 108 -21.06 -6.13 -7.74
N VAL A 109 -20.98 -7.38 -8.20
CA VAL A 109 -22.13 -8.14 -8.72
C VAL A 109 -22.71 -9.11 -7.68
N VAL A 110 -22.10 -9.23 -6.50
CA VAL A 110 -22.62 -10.05 -5.42
C VAL A 110 -23.79 -9.32 -4.76
N ARG A 111 -24.88 -10.04 -4.54
CA ARG A 111 -26.03 -9.54 -3.78
C ARG A 111 -25.81 -9.81 -2.30
N TRP A 112 -25.05 -8.94 -1.66
CA TRP A 112 -24.81 -9.00 -0.22
C TRP A 112 -26.08 -8.69 0.58
N PHE A 113 -26.17 -9.28 1.76
CA PHE A 113 -27.14 -8.87 2.77
C PHE A 113 -26.62 -7.63 3.51
N ASP A 114 -27.55 -6.83 4.02
CA ASP A 114 -27.24 -5.63 4.83
C ASP A 114 -26.80 -6.00 6.26
N GLU A 115 -27.11 -7.23 6.71
CA GLU A 115 -26.65 -7.82 7.97
C GLU A 115 -26.37 -9.32 7.74
N VAL A 116 -25.46 -9.91 8.52
CA VAL A 116 -25.21 -11.36 8.45
C VAL A 116 -26.48 -12.11 8.90
N GLU A 117 -27.13 -12.83 7.98
CA GLU A 117 -28.26 -13.70 8.33
C GLU A 117 -27.78 -14.83 9.25
N GLN A 118 -28.41 -14.97 10.42
CA GLN A 118 -28.30 -16.18 11.21
C GLN A 118 -29.08 -17.28 10.47
N LEU A 119 -28.38 -18.31 10.02
CA LEU A 119 -29.04 -19.49 9.47
C LEU A 119 -29.77 -20.19 10.62
N ASP A 120 -31.09 -20.12 10.62
CA ASP A 120 -31.92 -20.93 11.52
C ASP A 120 -31.69 -22.41 11.18
N GLU A 121 -30.91 -23.11 12.00
CA GLU A 121 -30.77 -24.56 11.94
C GLU A 121 -32.10 -25.20 12.36
N ASN A 122 -32.82 -25.81 11.40
CA ASN A 122 -34.06 -26.54 11.62
C ASN A 122 -33.86 -28.05 11.41
#